data_AF-A0A160KVR9-F1
#
_entry.id   AF-A0A160KVR9-F1
#
_cell.length_a   1.000
_cell.length_b   1.000
_cell.length_c   1.000
_cell.angle_alpha   90.00
_cell.angle_beta   90.00
_cell.angle_gamma   90.00
#
_symmetry.space_group_name_H-M   'P 1'
#
loop_
_entity.id
_entity.type
_entity.pdbx_description
1 polymer ?
#
loop_
_entity_poly.entity_id
_entity_poly.type
_entity_poly.pdbx_seq_one_letter_code
_entity_poly.pdbx_strand_id
1 'polypeptide(L)'
;MRTQSTTGMTAEHYAILAERIENEFMWRRRRGRPRRLSLEGALRVTLLYYRQNVTEQLIADVVGVSQSTVSRTIASVEAMLNVVIDDE
;
A
#
# COMPACT_ATOMS: atom_id res chain seq x y z
N MET A 1 16.48 -15.00 5.18
CA MET A 1 15.41 -14.17 4.60
C MET A 1 15.63 -12.72 5.00
N ARG A 2 15.58 -11.76 4.07
CA ARG A 2 15.62 -10.33 4.42
C ARG A 2 14.21 -9.88 4.81
N THR A 3 14.03 -9.50 6.07
CA THR A 3 12.79 -8.86 6.53
C THR A 3 12.75 -7.45 5.96
N GLN A 4 11.63 -7.07 5.32
CA GLN A 4 11.39 -5.66 5.06
C GLN A 4 11.08 -4.99 6.40
N SER A 5 12.11 -4.42 7.03
CA SER A 5 12.07 -3.93 8.41
C SER A 5 10.94 -2.92 8.67
N THR A 6 10.49 -2.20 7.65
CA THR A 6 9.37 -1.24 7.74
C THR A 6 7.97 -1.84 7.66
N THR A 7 7.77 -3.01 7.03
CA THR A 7 6.43 -3.62 6.82
C THR A 7 6.11 -4.75 7.77
N GLY A 8 7.11 -5.29 8.48
CA GLY A 8 6.94 -6.46 9.35
C GLY A 8 6.69 -7.76 8.59
N MET A 9 6.98 -7.79 7.28
CA MET A 9 6.84 -8.97 6.41
C MET A 9 8.19 -9.41 5.85
N THR A 10 8.30 -10.69 5.49
CA THR A 10 9.40 -11.17 4.64
C THR A 10 9.25 -10.56 3.25
N ALA A 11 10.36 -10.39 2.53
CA ALA A 11 10.32 -9.90 1.15
C ALA A 11 9.45 -10.80 0.24
N GLU A 12 9.44 -12.11 0.50
CA GLU A 12 8.65 -13.09 -0.23
C GLU A 12 7.14 -12.90 0.00
N HIS A 13 6.68 -12.86 1.26
CA HIS A 13 5.25 -12.63 1.55
C HIS A 13 4.77 -11.27 1.04
N TYR A 14 5.62 -10.25 1.10
CA TYR A 14 5.32 -8.95 0.53
C TYR A 14 5.13 -9.03 -1.00
N ALA A 15 6.01 -9.75 -1.71
CA ALA A 15 5.92 -9.93 -3.15
C ALA A 15 4.65 -10.69 -3.54
N ILE A 16 4.32 -11.78 -2.84
CA ILE A 16 3.09 -12.55 -3.05
C ILE A 16 1.85 -11.68 -2.85
N LEU A 17 1.82 -10.86 -1.79
CA LEU A 17 0.70 -9.97 -1.53
C LEU A 17 0.55 -8.90 -2.63
N ALA A 18 1.66 -8.30 -3.05
CA ALA A 18 1.65 -7.32 -4.13
C ALA A 18 1.15 -7.95 -5.44
N GLU A 19 1.62 -9.15 -5.78
CA GLU A 19 1.19 -9.91 -6.96
C GLU A 19 -0.31 -10.23 -6.92
N ARG A 20 -0.83 -10.71 -5.79
CA ARG A 20 -2.27 -10.96 -5.64
C ARG A 20 -3.11 -9.70 -5.87
N ILE A 21 -2.69 -8.56 -5.32
CA ILE A 21 -3.39 -7.28 -5.56
C ILE A 21 -3.28 -6.87 -7.03
N GLU A 22 -2.15 -7.07 -7.71
CA GLU A 22 -2.02 -6.76 -9.15
C GLU A 22 -2.91 -7.64 -10.02
N ASN A 23 -3.09 -8.91 -9.65
CA ASN A 23 -3.92 -9.85 -10.38
C ASN A 23 -5.42 -9.56 -10.21
N GLU A 24 -5.85 -9.19 -9.00
CA GLU A 24 -7.25 -8.91 -8.71
C GLU A 24 -7.67 -7.47 -9.06
N PHE A 25 -6.76 -6.50 -8.93
CA PHE A 25 -7.08 -5.08 -9.04
C PHE A 25 -6.22 -4.31 -10.03
N MET A 26 -6.87 -3.50 -10.86
CA MET A 26 -6.18 -2.54 -11.73
C MET A 26 -5.76 -1.28 -10.97
N TRP A 27 -4.57 -1.27 -10.37
CA TRP A 27 -4.03 -0.09 -9.67
C TRP A 27 -3.75 1.10 -10.60
N ARG A 28 -3.13 0.82 -11.76
CA ARG A 28 -2.82 1.84 -12.78
C ARG A 28 -4.08 2.18 -13.57
N ARG A 29 -4.54 3.42 -13.47
CA ARG A 29 -5.69 3.89 -14.25
C ARG A 29 -5.34 3.91 -15.75
N ARG A 30 -6.20 3.31 -16.59
CA ARG A 30 -6.12 3.41 -18.06
C ARG A 30 -6.46 4.81 -18.59
N ARG A 31 -7.26 5.59 -17.86
CA ARG A 31 -7.68 6.96 -18.24
C ARG A 31 -7.74 7.88 -17.02
N GLY A 32 -7.51 9.18 -17.24
CA GLY A 32 -7.55 10.22 -16.21
C GLY A 32 -6.22 10.43 -15.48
N ARG A 33 -6.24 11.22 -14.39
CA ARG A 33 -5.03 11.55 -13.63
C ARG A 33 -4.43 10.29 -13.00
N PRO A 34 -3.13 10.00 -13.23
CA PRO A 34 -2.48 8.85 -12.64
C PRO A 34 -2.41 8.97 -11.12
N ARG A 35 -2.39 7.82 -10.44
CA ARG A 35 -2.15 7.77 -9.00
C ARG A 35 -0.74 8.29 -8.70
N ARG A 36 -0.57 8.96 -7.55
CA ARG A 36 0.70 9.55 -7.12
C ARG A 36 1.72 8.51 -6.65
N LEU A 37 1.23 7.37 -6.16
CA LEU A 37 2.04 6.28 -5.66
C LEU A 37 1.93 5.07 -6.60
N SER A 38 3.04 4.37 -6.80
CA SER A 38 3.04 3.01 -7.37
C SER A 38 2.26 2.07 -6.45
N LEU A 39 1.88 0.88 -6.93
CA LEU A 39 1.20 -0.08 -6.07
C LEU A 39 2.09 -0.49 -4.90
N GLU A 40 3.35 -0.77 -5.17
CA GLU A 40 4.36 -1.04 -4.14
C GLU A 40 4.47 0.09 -3.11
N GLY A 41 4.54 1.35 -3.58
CA GLY A 41 4.58 2.51 -2.69
C GLY A 41 3.30 2.67 -1.86
N ALA A 42 2.15 2.41 -2.46
CA ALA A 42 0.86 2.44 -1.78
C ALA A 42 0.76 1.35 -0.70
N LEU A 43 1.11 0.11 -1.04
CA LEU A 43 1.12 -1.01 -0.10
C LEU A 43 2.12 -0.75 1.04
N ARG A 44 3.30 -0.22 0.74
CA ARG A 44 4.29 0.14 1.77
C ARG A 44 3.77 1.21 2.71
N VAL A 45 3.13 2.26 2.19
CA VAL A 45 2.52 3.34 3.00
C VAL A 45 1.44 2.78 3.93
N THR A 46 0.55 1.93 3.42
CA THR A 46 -0.52 1.31 4.21
C THR A 46 0.04 0.40 5.30
N LEU A 47 1.03 -0.44 5.00
CA LEU A 47 1.65 -1.29 6.01
C LEU A 47 2.43 -0.49 7.05
N LEU A 48 3.07 0.61 6.65
CA LEU A 48 3.75 1.51 7.58
C LEU A 48 2.75 2.17 8.55
N TYR A 49 1.61 2.62 8.04
CA TYR A 49 0.52 3.19 8.83
C TYR A 49 0.02 2.21 9.90
N TYR A 50 -0.26 0.95 9.53
CA TYR A 50 -0.73 -0.06 10.48
C TYR A 50 0.34 -0.51 11.48
N ARG A 51 1.61 -0.55 11.09
CA ARG A 51 2.67 -1.18 11.91
C ARG A 51 3.42 -0.21 12.82
N GLN A 52 3.67 1.01 12.36
CA GLN A 52 4.62 1.89 13.03
C GLN A 52 3.96 2.97 13.89
N ASN A 53 2.63 2.93 14.07
CA ASN A 53 1.85 3.94 14.79
C ASN A 53 2.21 5.37 14.35
N VAL A 54 2.43 5.55 13.05
CA VAL A 54 2.81 6.83 12.43
C VAL A 54 1.56 7.54 11.93
N THR A 55 1.55 8.88 12.02
CA THR A 55 0.44 9.67 11.49
C THR A 55 0.48 9.71 9.96
N GLU A 56 -0.69 9.82 9.33
CA GLU A 56 -0.76 9.98 7.87
C GLU A 56 -0.01 11.24 7.38
N GLN A 57 0.04 12.29 8.21
CA GLN A 57 0.79 13.51 7.90
C GLN A 57 2.30 13.24 7.82
N LEU A 58 2.86 12.51 8.79
CA LEU A 58 4.27 12.15 8.74
C LEU A 58 4.59 11.29 7.51
N ILE A 59 3.72 10.33 7.17
CA ILE A 59 3.90 9.53 5.96
C ILE A 59 3.86 10.42 4.70
N ALA A 60 2.93 11.37 4.66
CA ALA A 60 2.78 12.30 3.54
C ALA A 60 4.04 13.13 3.31
N ASP A 61 4.63 13.62 4.39
CA ASP A 61 5.89 14.38 4.37
C ASP A 61 7.05 13.50 3.87
N VAL A 62 7.14 12.24 4.33
CA VAL A 62 8.18 11.29 3.92
C VAL A 62 8.08 10.90 2.44
N VAL A 63 6.86 10.71 1.92
CA VAL A 63 6.63 10.26 0.54
C VAL A 63 6.37 11.40 -0.44
N GLY A 64 6.39 12.65 0.01
CA GLY A 64 6.26 13.84 -0.83
C GLY A 64 4.90 14.02 -1.49
N VAL A 65 3.81 13.67 -0.79
CA VAL A 65 2.43 13.86 -1.27
C VAL A 65 1.58 14.56 -0.21
N SER A 66 0.33 14.92 -0.53
CA SER A 66 -0.58 15.46 0.50
C SER A 66 -1.05 14.37 1.46
N GLN A 67 -1.32 14.71 2.72
CA GLN A 67 -1.94 13.79 3.67
C GLN A 67 -3.28 13.25 3.15
N SER A 68 -4.09 14.07 2.46
CA SER A 68 -5.32 13.61 1.79
C SER A 68 -5.09 12.59 0.66
N THR A 69 -3.89 12.56 0.07
CA THR A 69 -3.49 11.52 -0.89
C THR A 69 -3.11 10.24 -0.15
N VAL A 70 -2.42 10.35 0.99
CA VAL A 70 -2.10 9.21 1.86
C VAL A 70 -3.38 8.55 2.37
N SER A 71 -4.30 9.31 2.95
CA SER A 71 -5.58 8.81 3.47
C SER A 71 -6.36 8.00 2.44
N ARG A 72 -6.57 8.58 1.23
CA ARG A 72 -7.25 7.89 0.13
C ARG A 72 -6.49 6.66 -0.38
N THR A 73 -5.17 6.68 -0.30
CA THR A 73 -4.33 5.53 -0.65
C THR A 73 -4.54 4.40 0.34
N ILE A 74 -4.47 4.69 1.64
CA ILE A 74 -4.71 3.73 2.72
C ILE A 74 -6.10 3.10 2.55
N ALA A 75 -7.15 3.91 2.46
CA ALA A 75 -8.51 3.42 2.29
C ALA A 75 -8.69 2.55 1.01
N SER A 76 -8.02 2.91 -0.09
CA SER A 76 -8.07 2.09 -1.32
C SER A 76 -7.38 0.73 -1.13
N VAL A 77 -6.19 0.73 -0.52
CA VAL A 77 -5.40 -0.49 -0.35
C VAL A 77 -6.04 -1.40 0.71
N GLU A 78 -6.55 -0.84 1.80
CA GLU A 78 -7.30 -1.58 2.83
C GLU A 78 -8.47 -2.37 2.22
N ALA A 79 -9.28 -1.72 1.36
CA ALA A 79 -10.35 -2.41 0.66
C ALA A 79 -9.86 -3.56 -0.23
N MET A 80 -8.71 -3.41 -0.89
CA MET A 80 -8.10 -4.48 -1.69
C MET A 80 -7.57 -5.63 -0.83
N LEU A 81 -6.97 -5.29 0.32
CA LEU A 81 -6.43 -6.26 1.26
C LEU A 81 -7.54 -7.16 1.83
N ASN A 82 -8.69 -6.58 2.18
CA ASN A 82 -9.82 -7.38 2.66
C ASN A 82 -10.24 -8.43 1.62
N VAL A 83 -10.32 -8.07 0.34
CA VAL A 83 -10.66 -9.05 -0.71
C VAL A 83 -9.59 -10.14 -0.86
N VAL A 84 -8.31 -9.76 -0.87
CA VAL A 84 -7.20 -10.69 -1.15
C VAL A 84 -6.86 -11.60 0.04
N ILE A 85 -7.27 -11.21 1.25
CA ILE A 85 -7.03 -11.96 2.50
C ILE A 85 -8.26 -12.79 2.87
N ASP A 86 -9.48 -12.35 2.54
CA ASP A 86 -10.73 -13.08 2.85
C ASP A 86 -11.02 -14.26 1.88
N ASP A 87 -10.15 -14.54 0.91
CA ASP A 87 -10.23 -15.70 0.00
C ASP A 87 -9.83 -17.05 0.66
N GLU A 88 -9.93 -17.17 1.99
CA GLU A 88 -9.70 -18.40 2.78
C GLU A 88 -10.96 -18.89 3.52
#